data_AF-A0A9E5PGG9-F1
#
_entry.id   AF-A0A9E5PGG9-F1
#
_cell.length_a   1.000
_cell.length_b   1.000
_cell.length_c   1.000
_cell.angle_alpha   90.00
_cell.angle_beta   90.00
_cell.angle_gamma   90.00
#
_symmetry.space_group_name_H-M   'P 1'
#
loop_
_entity.id
_entity.type
_entity.pdbx_description
1 polymer ?
#
loop_
_entity_poly.entity_id
_entity_poly.type
_entity_poly.pdbx_seq_one_letter_code
_entity_poly.pdbx_strand_id
1 'polypeptide(L)'
;MTKGIRYSAHMFRERAAELTNEPAGKWLRENGHEKFFMWVHYFDPHATYLPPEPFRTEYAHNLYDGEIAYADSQTGVLLQQLEELGVRHNTLVIYTSDHGEGLGEHGE
;
A
#
# COMPACT_ATOMS: atom_id res chain seq x y z
N MET A 1 0.42 -13.04 -18.71
CA MET A 1 -0.30 -11.80 -18.32
C MET A 1 0.07 -11.48 -16.89
N THR A 2 1.00 -10.56 -16.67
CA THR A 2 1.47 -10.17 -15.34
C THR A 2 0.42 -9.27 -14.70
N LYS A 3 -0.46 -9.85 -13.88
CA LYS A 3 -1.41 -9.09 -13.07
C LYS A 3 -0.60 -8.16 -12.15
N GLY A 4 -0.81 -6.85 -12.22
CA GLY A 4 -0.34 -5.90 -11.21
C GLY A 4 0.87 -5.02 -11.55
N ILE A 5 1.47 -5.12 -12.74
CA ILE A 5 2.41 -4.08 -13.21
C ILE A 5 1.60 -2.99 -13.91
N ARG A 6 1.53 -1.80 -13.29
CA ARG A 6 0.96 -0.60 -13.91
C ARG A 6 2.08 0.18 -14.60
N TYR A 7 1.81 0.65 -15.81
CA TYR A 7 2.71 1.55 -16.53
C TYR A 7 2.15 2.96 -16.38
N SER A 8 2.91 3.84 -15.72
CA SER A 8 2.63 5.28 -15.72
C SER A 8 2.94 5.86 -17.11
N ALA A 9 2.33 7.01 -17.44
CA ALA A 9 2.66 7.80 -18.63
C ALA A 9 4.14 8.24 -18.66
N HIS A 10 4.82 8.19 -17.51
CA HIS A 10 6.26 8.32 -17.37
C HIS A 10 6.82 6.93 -17.00
N MET A 11 7.96 6.53 -17.56
CA MET A 11 8.55 5.17 -17.52
C MET A 11 8.96 4.62 -16.13
N PHE A 12 8.15 4.78 -15.09
CA PHE A 12 8.34 4.15 -13.78
C PHE A 12 7.49 2.90 -13.68
N ARG A 13 8.13 1.83 -13.21
CA ARG A 13 7.47 0.54 -12.97
C ARG A 13 6.85 0.59 -11.58
N GLU A 14 5.59 0.99 -11.52
CA GLU A 14 4.83 1.03 -10.27
C GLU A 14 4.50 -0.40 -9.80
N ARG A 15 4.73 -0.63 -8.50
CA ARG A 15 4.37 -1.88 -7.83
C ARG A 15 3.21 -1.60 -6.88
N ALA A 16 2.01 -2.02 -7.28
CA ALA A 16 0.81 -1.90 -6.47
C ALA A 16 1.02 -2.51 -5.06
N ALA A 17 0.40 -1.90 -4.05
CA ALA A 17 0.50 -2.30 -2.65
C ALA A 17 0.18 -3.79 -2.42
N GLU A 18 -0.79 -4.37 -3.14
CA GLU A 18 -1.10 -5.81 -3.08
C GLU A 18 0.11 -6.69 -3.43
N LEU A 19 0.88 -6.32 -4.46
CA LEU A 19 2.09 -7.06 -4.86
C LEU A 19 3.23 -6.90 -3.84
N THR A 20 3.17 -5.88 -2.99
CA THR A 20 4.08 -5.73 -1.85
C THR A 20 3.62 -6.58 -0.66
N ASN A 21 2.30 -6.69 -0.46
CA ASN A 21 1.69 -7.48 0.61
C ASN A 21 1.90 -8.99 0.44
N GLU A 22 1.87 -9.51 -0.78
CA GLU A 22 2.10 -10.94 -1.03
C GLU A 22 3.42 -11.45 -0.40
N PRO A 23 4.61 -10.89 -0.73
CA PRO A 23 5.87 -11.32 -0.12
C PRO A 23 5.99 -10.92 1.36
N ALA A 24 5.46 -9.75 1.76
CA ALA A 24 5.52 -9.30 3.16
C ALA A 24 4.74 -10.26 4.08
N GLY A 25 3.51 -10.62 3.70
CA GLY A 25 2.67 -11.54 4.45
C GLY A 25 3.23 -12.96 4.48
N LYS A 26 3.83 -13.43 3.37
CA LYS A 26 4.55 -14.72 3.37
C LYS A 26 5.69 -14.71 4.39
N TRP A 27 6.53 -13.69 4.33
CA TRP A 27 7.65 -13.55 5.26
C TRP A 27 7.18 -13.47 6.71
N LEU A 28 6.12 -12.71 6.97
CA LEU A 28 5.53 -12.58 8.31
C LEU A 28 5.00 -13.92 8.84
N ARG A 29 4.34 -14.74 8.02
CA ARG A 29 3.90 -16.08 8.45
C ARG A 29 5.06 -17.04 8.76
N GLU A 30 6.17 -16.91 8.05
CA GLU A 30 7.35 -17.77 8.24
C GLU A 30 8.21 -17.33 9.43
N ASN A 31 8.24 -16.03 9.77
CA ASN A 31 9.20 -15.46 10.72
C ASN A 31 8.56 -14.72 11.90
N GLY A 32 7.25 -14.45 11.86
CA GLY A 32 6.56 -13.55 12.79
C GLY A 32 6.48 -14.03 14.23
N HIS A 33 6.80 -15.30 14.51
CA HIS A 33 6.85 -15.85 15.86
C HIS A 33 8.16 -15.52 16.61
N GLU A 34 9.20 -15.08 15.88
CA GLU A 34 10.45 -14.59 16.46
C GLU A 34 10.44 -13.05 16.59
N LYS A 35 11.44 -12.48 17.27
CA LYS A 35 11.62 -11.01 17.23
C LYS A 35 11.98 -10.57 15.82
N PHE A 36 11.16 -9.72 15.23
CA PHE A 36 11.36 -9.23 13.87
C PHE A 36 11.45 -7.71 13.79
N PHE A 37 12.09 -7.26 12.71
CA PHE A 37 11.94 -5.92 12.16
C PHE A 37 11.51 -6.07 10.71
N MET A 38 10.43 -5.40 10.32
CA MET A 38 9.91 -5.45 8.96
C MET A 38 9.72 -4.03 8.43
N TRP A 39 10.31 -3.76 7.26
CA TRP A 39 10.15 -2.52 6.53
C TRP A 39 9.30 -2.77 5.29
N VAL A 40 8.07 -2.26 5.30
CA VAL A 40 7.13 -2.40 4.18
C VAL A 40 6.94 -1.03 3.54
N HIS A 41 7.21 -0.95 2.24
CA HIS A 41 7.12 0.28 1.47
C HIS A 41 6.10 0.10 0.35
N TYR A 42 4.95 0.73 0.49
CA TYR A 42 3.96 0.83 -0.58
C TYR A 42 4.38 1.90 -1.58
N PHE A 43 4.04 1.70 -2.84
CA PHE A 43 4.25 2.72 -3.87
C PHE A 43 3.04 3.66 -3.92
N ASP A 44 1.84 3.13 -3.69
CA ASP A 44 0.59 3.88 -3.61
C ASP A 44 0.52 4.69 -2.29
N PRO A 45 -0.08 5.90 -2.29
CA PRO A 45 -0.57 6.63 -3.45
C PRO A 45 0.57 7.31 -4.22
N HIS A 46 0.51 7.27 -5.56
CA HIS A 46 1.45 7.99 -6.42
C HIS A 46 0.79 8.38 -7.76
N ALA A 47 1.21 9.51 -8.34
CA ALA A 47 0.76 9.91 -9.67
C ALA A 47 1.11 8.83 -10.73
N THR A 48 0.25 8.51 -11.70
CA THR A 48 -0.89 9.25 -12.25
C THR A 48 -2.26 8.94 -11.63
N TYR A 49 -2.32 8.35 -10.43
CA TYR A 49 -3.55 7.98 -9.72
C TYR A 49 -4.48 7.08 -10.55
N LEU A 50 -4.17 5.79 -10.55
CA LEU A 50 -4.90 4.75 -11.27
C LEU A 50 -5.42 3.67 -10.31
N PRO A 51 -6.20 4.02 -9.27
CA PRO A 51 -6.57 3.08 -8.23
C PRO A 51 -7.29 1.85 -8.83
N PRO A 52 -7.18 0.67 -8.20
CA PRO A 52 -7.90 -0.51 -8.67
C PRO A 52 -9.40 -0.36 -8.40
N GLU A 53 -10.21 -1.19 -9.05
CA GLU A 53 -11.60 -1.36 -8.60
C GLU A 53 -11.63 -2.04 -7.21
N PRO A 54 -12.61 -1.71 -6.35
CA PRO A 54 -13.73 -0.79 -6.59
C PRO A 54 -13.38 0.69 -6.36
N PHE A 55 -12.20 0.99 -5.80
CA PHE A 55 -11.79 2.34 -5.39
C PHE A 55 -11.81 3.35 -6.55
N ARG A 56 -11.48 2.92 -7.77
CA ARG A 56 -11.61 3.78 -8.95
C ARG A 56 -13.03 4.27 -9.19
N THR A 57 -14.00 3.38 -9.10
CA THR A 57 -15.41 3.72 -9.32
C THR A 57 -15.97 4.50 -8.13
N GLU A 58 -15.67 4.07 -6.91
CA GLU A 58 -16.15 4.70 -5.67
C GLU A 58 -15.62 6.13 -5.49
N TYR A 59 -14.37 6.37 -5.90
CA TYR A 59 -13.69 7.66 -5.80
C TYR A 59 -13.50 8.33 -7.17
N ALA A 60 -14.41 8.11 -8.11
CA ALA A 60 -14.30 8.65 -9.47
C ALA A 60 -14.18 10.20 -9.54
N HIS A 61 -14.60 10.90 -8.48
CA HIS A 61 -14.48 12.36 -8.35
C HIS A 61 -13.11 12.83 -7.86
N ASN A 62 -12.33 11.95 -7.23
CA ASN A 62 -10.97 12.22 -6.76
C ASN A 62 -10.14 10.92 -6.74
N LEU A 63 -9.41 10.65 -7.82
CA LEU A 63 -8.66 9.40 -7.95
C LEU A 63 -7.47 9.30 -6.98
N TYR A 64 -6.97 10.43 -6.46
CA TYR A 64 -5.96 10.43 -5.40
C TYR A 64 -6.52 9.82 -4.11
N ASP A 65 -7.73 10.21 -3.70
CA ASP A 65 -8.43 9.62 -2.56
C ASP A 65 -8.71 8.12 -2.80
N GLY A 66 -8.94 7.72 -4.05
CA GLY A 66 -9.05 6.32 -4.43
C GLY A 66 -7.76 5.52 -4.23
N GLU A 67 -6.59 6.09 -4.53
CA GLU A 67 -5.30 5.45 -4.24
C GLU A 67 -5.03 5.39 -2.73
N ILE A 68 -5.40 6.44 -1.98
CA ILE A 68 -5.34 6.43 -0.51
C ILE A 68 -6.21 5.30 0.05
N ALA A 69 -7.46 5.20 -0.40
CA ALA A 69 -8.39 4.17 0.06
C ALA A 69 -7.89 2.76 -0.29
N TYR A 70 -7.26 2.59 -1.45
CA TYR A 70 -6.61 1.34 -1.81
C TYR A 70 -5.43 1.02 -0.89
N ALA A 71 -4.51 1.97 -0.68
CA ALA A 71 -3.37 1.80 0.22
C ALA A 71 -3.80 1.52 1.67
N ASP A 72 -4.85 2.16 2.16
CA ASP A 72 -5.47 1.90 3.47
C ASP A 72 -5.99 0.45 3.53
N SER A 73 -6.74 0.01 2.52
CA SER A 73 -7.23 -1.37 2.46
C SER A 73 -6.10 -2.41 2.51
N GLN A 74 -4.99 -2.14 1.81
CA GLN A 74 -3.83 -3.02 1.78
C GLN A 74 -3.05 -2.97 3.10
N THR A 75 -2.98 -1.82 3.75
CA THR A 75 -2.45 -1.70 5.12
C THR A 75 -3.26 -2.58 6.07
N GLY A 76 -4.60 -2.52 5.96
CA GLY A 76 -5.52 -3.35 6.73
C GLY A 76 -5.27 -4.85 6.57
N VAL A 77 -4.98 -5.33 5.35
CA VAL A 77 -4.64 -6.74 5.10
C VAL A 77 -3.40 -7.18 5.89
N LEU A 78 -2.34 -6.37 5.92
CA LEU A 78 -1.13 -6.73 6.66
C LEU A 78 -1.34 -6.69 8.18
N LEU A 79 -2.12 -5.72 8.67
CA LEU A 79 -2.49 -5.64 10.09
C LEU A 79 -3.36 -6.84 10.51
N GLN A 80 -4.32 -7.24 9.68
CA GLN A 80 -5.14 -8.43 9.88
C GLN A 80 -4.27 -9.69 10.02
N GLN A 81 -3.20 -9.82 9.22
CA GLN A 81 -2.28 -10.95 9.33
C GLN A 81 -1.52 -10.98 10.67
N LEU A 82 -1.15 -9.82 11.22
CA LEU A 82 -0.57 -9.76 12.57
C LEU A 82 -1.58 -10.23 13.63
N GLU A 83 -2.86 -9.89 13.48
CA GLU A 83 -3.94 -10.34 14.36
C GLU A 83 -4.17 -11.85 14.25
N GLU A 84 -4.27 -12.38 13.03
CA GLU A 84 -4.47 -13.81 12.75
C GLU A 84 -3.33 -14.69 13.27
N LEU A 85 -2.09 -14.19 13.20
CA LEU A 85 -0.92 -14.87 13.77
C LEU A 85 -0.82 -14.71 15.30
N GLY A 86 -1.69 -13.89 15.91
CA GLY A 86 -1.69 -13.62 17.34
C GLY A 86 -0.50 -12.80 17.83
N VAL A 87 0.24 -12.14 16.94
CA VAL A 87 1.46 -11.38 17.28
C VAL A 87 1.25 -9.87 17.34
N ARG A 88 0.07 -9.38 16.92
CA ARG A 88 -0.26 -7.95 16.90
C ARG A 88 -0.13 -7.27 18.27
N HIS A 89 -0.50 -7.97 19.35
CA HIS A 89 -0.49 -7.44 20.71
C HIS A 89 0.90 -7.03 21.22
N ASN A 90 1.97 -7.59 20.63
CA ASN A 90 3.37 -7.30 20.99
C ASN A 90 4.17 -6.74 19.80
N THR A 91 3.49 -6.14 18.83
CA THR A 91 4.12 -5.51 17.65
C THR A 91 3.87 -4.01 17.67
N LEU A 92 4.95 -3.21 17.67
CA LEU A 92 4.87 -1.77 17.40
C LEU A 92 4.74 -1.56 15.89
N VAL A 93 3.67 -0.90 15.48
CA VAL A 93 3.45 -0.51 14.09
C VAL A 93 3.67 1.00 13.98
N ILE A 94 4.53 1.40 13.05
CA ILE A 94 4.76 2.80 12.68
C ILE A 94 4.32 2.95 11.24
N TYR A 95 3.45 3.93 10.97
CA TYR A 95 3.01 4.29 9.63
C TYR A 95 3.47 5.71 9.33
N THR A 96 4.10 5.91 8.19
CA THR A 96 4.64 7.21 7.78
C THR A 96 4.74 7.29 6.25
N SER A 97 5.08 8.47 5.74
CA SER A 97 5.30 8.73 4.32
C SER A 97 6.69 9.33 4.14
N ASP A 98 7.25 9.15 2.94
CA ASP A 98 8.54 9.69 2.55
C ASP A 98 8.49 11.19 2.20
N HIS A 99 7.35 11.69 1.70
CA HIS A 99 7.10 13.11 1.42
C HIS A 99 5.61 13.47 1.41
N GLY A 100 5.29 14.77 1.22
CA GLY A 100 3.91 15.24 0.98
C GLY A 100 3.52 15.16 -0.49
N GLU A 101 2.22 15.28 -0.78
CA GLU A 101 1.71 15.33 -2.16
C GLU A 101 1.59 16.76 -2.68
N GLY A 102 1.93 16.97 -3.95
CA GLY A 102 1.78 18.24 -4.65
C GLY A 102 0.36 18.39 -5.20
N LEU A 103 -0.59 18.81 -4.37
CA LEU A 103 -2.01 18.95 -4.75
C LEU A 103 -2.32 20.20 -5.58
N GLY A 104 -1.31 20.99 -5.96
CA GLY A 104 -1.47 22.23 -6.73
C GLY A 104 -2.06 23.41 -5.95
N GLU A 105 -2.28 23.27 -4.64
CA GLU A 105 -2.84 24.31 -3.76
C GLU A 105 -1.92 25.54 -3.61
N HIS A 106 -0.68 25.45 -4.11
CA HIS A 106 0.34 26.49 -4.06
C HIS A 106 0.61 27.17 -5.42
N GLY A 107 -0.18 26.87 -6.46
CA GLY A 107 -0.01 27.48 -7.79
C GLY A 107 1.19 26.96 -8.57
N GLU A 108 1.56 25.69 -8.32
CA GLU A 108 2.61 24.92 -8.98
C GLU A 108 2.34 24.68 -10.47
#